data_AF-A0A183KCI2-F1
#
_entry.id   AF-A0A183KCI2-F1
#
_cell.length_a   1.000
_cell.length_b   1.000
_cell.length_c   1.000
_cell.angle_alpha   90.00
_cell.angle_beta   90.00
_cell.angle_gamma   90.00
#
_symmetry.space_group_name_H-M   'P 1'
#
loop_
_entity.id
_entity.type
_entity.pdbx_description
1 polymer ?
#
loop_
_entity_poly.entity_id
_entity_poly.type
_entity_poly.pdbx_seq_one_letter_code
_entity_poly.pdbx_strand_id
1 'polypeptide(L)' 'MVKSNLPYSALKNIWILGDIDRDGCLDADEFALVCYIMKLKLEGYELPPTLPDHLVPPSKRNSEQALRNGYHKE' A
#
# COMPACT_ATOMS: atom_id res chain seq x y z
N MET A 1 -10.45 12.46 17.10
CA MET A 1 -9.31 12.24 16.19
C MET A 1 -8.36 11.28 16.89
N VAL A 2 -8.23 10.06 16.38
CA VAL A 2 -7.32 9.06 16.94
C VAL A 2 -5.91 9.62 16.82
N LYS A 3 -5.36 10.10 17.93
CA LYS A 3 -3.95 10.47 18.06
C LYS A 3 -3.14 9.18 18.04
N SER A 4 -2.97 8.62 16.86
CA SER A 4 -1.95 7.61 16.65
C SER A 4 -0.63 8.27 17.01
N ASN A 5 0.01 7.84 18.10
CA ASN A 5 1.32 8.33 18.57
C ASN A 5 2.46 7.92 17.62
N LEU A 6 2.18 7.85 16.32
CA LEU A 6 3.16 7.48 15.31
C LEU A 6 3.87 8.75 14.86
N PRO A 7 5.22 8.72 14.79
CA PRO A 7 5.98 9.84 14.26
C PRO A 7 5.58 10.11 12.81
N TYR A 8 5.65 11.37 12.40
CA TYR A 8 5.31 11.80 11.03
C TYR A 8 6.07 10.99 9.96
N SER A 9 7.32 10.61 10.23
CA SER A 9 8.13 9.75 9.37
C SER A 9 7.52 8.36 9.16
N ALA A 10 6.90 7.78 10.19
CA ALA A 10 6.22 6.50 10.07
C ALA A 10 4.94 6.63 9.24
N LEU A 11 4.14 7.67 9.47
CA LEU A 11 2.94 7.95 8.67
C LEU A 11 3.28 8.15 7.19
N LYS A 12 4.35 8.90 6.90
CA LYS A 12 4.84 9.10 5.53
C LYS A 12 5.28 7.78 4.89
N ASN A 13 6.01 6.93 5.61
CA ASN A 13 6.41 5.62 5.10
C ASN A 13 5.20 4.71 4.84
N ILE A 14 4.21 4.69 5.74
CA ILE A 14 2.98 3.91 5.57
C ILE A 14 2.22 4.38 4.33
N TRP A 15 2.12 5.70 4.14
CA TRP A 15 1.48 6.28 2.96
C TRP A 15 2.17 5.82 1.68
N ILE A 16 3.49 5.96 1.59
CA ILE A 16 4.28 5.54 0.42
C ILE A 16 4.17 4.04 0.16
N LEU A 17 4.01 3.23 1.22
CA LEU A 17 3.81 1.78 1.09
C LEU A 17 2.41 1.41 0.59
N GLY A 18 1.40 2.22 0.91
CA GLY A 18 0.01 1.95 0.53
C GLY A 18 -0.43 2.59 -0.78
N ASP A 19 0.26 3.65 -1.22
CA ASP A 19 0.10 4.31 -2.52
C ASP A 19 0.83 3.48 -3.60
N ILE A 20 0.14 2.47 -4.13
CA ILE A 20 0.74 1.43 -4.97
C ILE A 20 1.00 1.96 -6.37
N ASP A 21 0.06 2.74 -6.92
CA ASP A 21 0.21 3.35 -8.24
C ASP A 21 0.94 4.70 -8.21
N ARG A 22 1.24 5.23 -7.02
CA ARG A 22 2.01 6.47 -6.81
C ARG A 22 1.33 7.67 -7.45
N ASP A 23 0.00 7.66 -7.48
CA ASP A 23 -0.80 8.78 -8.00
C ASP A 23 -0.93 9.92 -6.96
N GLY A 24 -0.48 9.68 -5.72
CA GLY A 24 -0.53 10.62 -4.61
C GLY A 24 -1.88 10.69 -3.90
N CYS A 25 -2.83 9.85 -4.33
CA CYS A 25 -4.14 9.63 -3.74
C CYS A 25 -4.18 8.21 -3.15
N LEU A 26 -5.21 7.92 -2.37
CA LEU A 26 -5.46 6.55 -1.89
C LEU A 26 -6.89 6.21 -2.27
N ASP A 27 -7.05 5.16 -3.06
CA ASP A 27 -8.37 4.57 -3.26
C ASP A 27 -8.81 3.71 -2.06
N ALA A 28 -9.99 3.11 -2.14
CA ALA A 28 -10.55 2.32 -1.03
C ALA A 28 -9.69 1.10 -0.67
N ASP A 29 -9.07 0.45 -1.66
CA ASP A 29 -8.21 -0.72 -1.45
C ASP A 29 -6.86 -0.29 -0.84
N GLU A 30 -6.29 0.81 -1.33
CA GLU A 30 -5.05 1.40 -0.80
C GLU A 30 -5.22 1.98 0.60
N PHE A 31 -6.36 2.62 0.87
CA PHE A 31 -6.67 3.11 2.20
C PHE A 31 -6.82 1.95 3.20
N ALA A 32 -7.48 0.86 2.79
CA ALA A 32 -7.58 -0.35 3.63
C ALA A 32 -6.19 -0.93 3.92
N LEU A 33 -5.30 -0.94 2.92
CA LEU A 33 -3.91 -1.37 3.08
C LEU A 33 -3.14 -0.47 4.05
N VAL A 34 -3.23 0.86 3.89
CA VAL A 34 -2.63 1.85 4.79
C VAL A 34 -3.11 1.65 6.23
N CYS A 35 -4.41 1.46 6.45
CA CYS A 35 -4.97 1.19 7.77
C CYS A 35 -4.44 -0.11 8.38
N TYR A 36 -4.29 -1.16 7.56
CA TYR A 36 -3.73 -2.44 8.00
C TYR A 36 -2.26 -2.31 8.42
N ILE A 37 -1.42 -1.68 7.58
CA ILE A 37 -0.01 -1.42 7.86
C ILE A 37 0.15 -0.55 9.11
N MET A 38 -0.70 0.47 9.25
CA MET A 38 -0.74 1.33 10.43
C MET A 38 -1.08 0.56 11.71
N LYS A 39 -2.04 -0.37 11.63
CA LYS A 39 -2.40 -1.26 12.73
C LYS A 39 -1.23 -2.15 13.14
N LEU A 40 -0.54 -2.78 12.18
CA LEU A 40 0.65 -3.58 12.46
C LEU A 40 1.72 -2.77 13.20
N LYS A 41 1.93 -1.51 12.79
CA LYS A 41 2.89 -0.64 13.48
C LYS A 41 2.46 -0.28 14.90
N LEU A 42 1.16 -0.09 15.14
CA LEU A 42 0.60 0.14 16.47
C LEU A 42 0.68 -1.11 17.37
N GLU A 43 0.59 -2.30 16.78
CA GLU A 43 0.80 -3.57 17.47
C GLU A 43 2.29 -3.86 17.77
N GLY A 44 3.21 -3.00 17.32
CA GLY A 44 4.64 -3.08 17.60
C GLY A 44 5.44 -3.86 16.55
N TYR A 45 4.82 -4.27 15.44
CA TYR A 45 5.53 -4.89 14.34
C TYR A 45 6.39 -3.88 13.57
N GLU A 46 7.52 -4.35 13.05
CA GLU A 46 8.34 -3.56 12.14
C GLU A 46 7.70 -3.52 10.75
N LEU A 47 7.71 -2.34 10.13
CA LEU A 47 7.19 -2.20 8.78
C LEU A 47 8.23 -2.73 7.80
N PRO A 48 7.83 -3.55 6.82
CA PRO A 48 8.75 -3.97 5.78
C PRO A 48 9.20 -2.75 4.97
N PRO A 49 10.44 -2.74 4.46
CA PRO A 49 10.97 -1.62 3.66
C PRO A 49 10.25 -1.48 2.32
N THR A 50 9.62 -2.55 1.84
CA THR A 50 8.84 -2.63 0.61
C THR A 50 7.56 -3.40 0.87
N LEU A 51 6.47 -3.03 0.19
CA LEU A 51 5.21 -3.76 0.27
C LEU A 51 5.41 -5.14 -0.36
N PRO A 52 5.22 -6.26 0.37
CA PRO A 52 5.37 -7.59 -0.22
C PRO A 52 4.17 -7.93 -1.12
N ASP A 53 4.40 -8.68 -2.19
CA ASP A 53 3.43 -9.00 -3.25
C ASP A 53 2.11 -9.60 -2.74
N HIS A 54 2.16 -10.31 -1.60
CA HIS A 54 0.97 -10.92 -1.00
C HIS A 54 0.05 -9.91 -0.29
N LEU A 55 0.57 -8.74 0.10
CA LEU A 55 -0.21 -7.64 0.67
C LEU A 55 -0.74 -6.68 -0.41
N VAL A 56 -0.27 -6.79 -1.65
CA VAL A 56 -0.83 -6.03 -2.78
C VAL A 56 -2.29 -6.46 -2.97
N PRO A 57 -3.26 -5.52 -2.94
CA PRO A 57 -4.67 -5.80 -3.19
C PRO A 57 -4.84 -6.47 -4.56
N PRO A 58 -5.71 -7.47 -4.70
CA PRO A 58 -5.94 -8.17 -5.96
C PRO A 58 -6.33 -7.22 -7.10
N SER A 59 -7.06 -6.13 -6.80
CA SER A 59 -7.41 -5.06 -7.74
C SER A 59 -6.20 -4.40 -8.39
N LYS A 60 -5.09 -4.27 -7.66
CA LYS A 60 -3.85 -3.60 -8.09
C LYS A 60 -2.77 -4.58 -8.58
N ARG A 61 -2.91 -5.90 -8.36
CA ARG A 61 -1.98 -6.92 -8.88
C ARG A 61 -1.91 -6.98 -10.41
N ASN A 62 -2.97 -6.54 -11.09
CA ASN A 62 -3.08 -6.65 -12.54
C ASN A 62 -2.38 -5.53 -13.33
N SER A 63 -1.97 -4.41 -12.72
CA SER A 63 -1.29 -3.33 -13.45
C SER A 63 0.11 -3.75 -13.93
N GLU A 64 0.87 -4.47 -13.10
CA GLU A 64 2.20 -5.00 -13.47
C GLU A 64 2.12 -6.19 -14.44
N GLN A 65 1.05 -6.99 -14.35
CA GLN A 65 0.85 -8.16 -15.20
C GLN A 65 0.27 -7.79 -16.58
N ALA A 66 -0.52 -6.72 -16.68
CA ALA A 66 -1.05 -6.21 -17.95
C ALA A 66 0.04 -5.55 -18.83
N LEU A 67 1.10 -4.99 -18.25
CA LEU A 67 2.26 -4.48 -19.01
C LEU A 67 3.20 -5.61 -19.45
N ARG A 68 3.24 -6.72 -18.73
CA ARG A 68 4.04 -7.90 -19.08
C ARG A 68 3.36 -8.77 -20.15
N ASN A 69 2.03 -8.86 -20.12
CA ASN A 69 1.26 -9.59 -21.11
C ASN A 69 0.73 -8.58 -22.14
N GLY A 70 1.57 -8.27 -23.14
CA GLY A 70 1.20 -7.43 -24.27
C GLY A 70 -0.21 -7.75 -24.75
N TYR A 71 -1.10 -6.77 -24.64
CA TYR A 71 -2.42 -6.77 -25.24
C TYR A 71 -2.27 -6.85 -26.77
N HIS A 72 -2.09 -8.06 -27.28
CA HIS A 72 -2.37 -8.40 -28.67
C HIS A 72 -3.90 -8.49 -28.77
N LYS A 73 -4.55 -7.34 -28.96
CA LYS A 73 -5.92 -7.33 -29.46
C LYS A 73 -5.84 -7.63 -30.96
N GLU A 74 -6.21 -8.86 -31.30
CA GLU A 74 -6.63 -9.25 -32.65
C GLU A 74 -7.77 -8.37 -33.17
#